data_AF-A0A8S3JSV1-F1
#
_entry.id   AF-A0A8S3JSV1-F1
#
_cell.length_a   1.000
_cell.length_b   1.000
_cell.length_c   1.000
_cell.angle_alpha   90.00
_cell.angle_beta   90.00
_cell.angle_gamma   90.00
#
_symmetry.space_group_name_H-M   'P 1'
#
loop_
_entity.id
_entity.type
_entity.pdbx_description
1 polymer ?
#
loop_
_entity_poly.entity_id
_entity_poly.type
_entity_poly.pdbx_seq_one_letter_code
_entity_poly.pdbx_strand_id
1 'polypeptide(L)'
;MSAFGAIPVSLRNGHITYIISSANKCIEGVPGFAFVIGKKQHLLTCQGQARSLVLDLYDQYTYMEQSKQFRFTPPTHTILAFKRALDELDQEGGVDGRAKRYEANNKLIREKMKTLG
;
A
#
# COMPACT_ATOMS: atom_id res chain seq x y z
N MET A 1 2.76 -5.07 4.88
CA MET A 1 3.03 -5.24 3.42
C MET A 1 1.94 -5.96 2.66
N SER A 2 1.47 -7.16 3.05
CA SER A 2 0.56 -7.94 2.16
C SER A 2 -0.94 -7.73 2.34
N ALA A 3 -1.40 -7.22 3.49
CA ALA A 3 -2.84 -7.21 3.82
C ALA A 3 -3.62 -5.97 3.30
N PHE A 4 -2.94 -4.84 3.13
CA PHE A 4 -3.58 -3.57 2.80
C PHE A 4 -4.22 -3.62 1.41
N GLY A 5 -5.53 -3.41 1.33
CA GLY A 5 -6.34 -3.55 0.12
C GLY A 5 -7.34 -4.70 0.16
N ALA A 6 -7.18 -5.68 1.06
CA ALA A 6 -8.12 -6.79 1.22
C ALA A 6 -8.44 -7.12 2.69
N ILE A 7 -7.85 -6.40 3.65
CA ILE A 7 -8.22 -6.48 5.07
C ILE A 7 -8.49 -5.05 5.55
N PRO A 8 -9.68 -4.75 6.10
CA PRO A 8 -9.98 -3.45 6.66
C PRO A 8 -8.97 -3.06 7.74
N VAL A 9 -8.42 -1.85 7.65
CA VAL A 9 -7.47 -1.33 8.62
C VAL A 9 -7.79 0.12 8.95
N SER A 10 -7.82 0.43 10.24
CA SER A 10 -8.01 1.80 10.73
C SER A 10 -6.71 2.27 11.38
N LEU A 11 -6.05 3.27 10.78
CA LEU A 11 -4.86 3.88 11.39
C LEU A 11 -5.19 4.50 12.75
N ARG A 12 -6.39 5.09 12.88
CA ARG A 12 -6.85 5.75 14.10
C ARG A 12 -7.13 4.75 15.21
N ASN A 13 -7.97 3.76 14.95
CA ASN A 13 -8.39 2.79 15.98
C ASN A 13 -7.27 1.82 16.32
N GLY A 14 -6.40 1.52 15.37
CA GLY A 14 -5.21 0.68 15.61
C GLY A 14 -4.04 1.44 16.26
N HIS A 15 -4.19 2.74 16.56
CA HIS A 15 -3.10 3.60 17.05
C HIS A 15 -1.83 3.54 16.18
N ILE A 16 -1.99 3.35 14.88
CA ILE A 16 -0.88 3.13 13.93
C ILE A 16 -0.30 4.49 13.50
N THR A 17 1.02 4.63 13.60
CA THR A 17 1.74 5.82 13.12
C THR A 17 2.05 5.73 11.62
N TYR A 18 2.47 4.57 11.14
CA TYR A 18 2.75 4.32 9.71
C TYR A 18 2.26 2.93 9.29
N ILE A 19 1.65 2.86 8.12
CA ILE A 19 1.39 1.64 7.36
C ILE A 19 2.30 1.62 6.15
N ILE A 20 2.91 0.46 5.91
CA ILE A 20 3.79 0.21 4.77
C ILE A 20 3.16 -0.86 3.90
N SER A 21 2.98 -0.56 2.62
CA SER A 21 2.41 -1.48 1.65
C SER A 21 3.10 -1.44 0.29
N SER A 22 2.90 -2.48 -0.49
CA SER A 22 3.37 -2.63 -1.87
C SER A 22 2.24 -2.39 -2.86
N ALA A 23 2.57 -1.93 -4.07
CA ALA A 23 1.59 -1.75 -5.14
C ALA A 23 0.97 -3.07 -5.64
N ASN A 24 1.68 -4.19 -5.51
CA ASN A 24 1.43 -5.43 -6.26
C ASN A 24 0.91 -6.62 -5.44
N LYS A 25 0.15 -6.35 -4.38
CA LYS A 25 -0.48 -7.40 -3.55
C LYS A 25 -1.99 -7.24 -3.53
N CYS A 26 -2.61 -6.99 -2.39
CA CYS A 26 -4.06 -6.90 -2.28
C CYS A 26 -4.69 -5.69 -3.01
N ILE A 27 -3.91 -4.70 -3.43
CA ILE A 27 -4.38 -3.67 -4.35
C ILE A 27 -4.46 -4.18 -5.81
N GLU A 28 -3.75 -5.28 -6.11
CA GLU A 28 -3.74 -5.95 -7.43
C GLU A 28 -3.11 -5.10 -8.55
N GLY A 29 -2.18 -4.21 -8.21
CA GLY A 29 -1.31 -3.52 -9.18
C GLY A 29 -0.09 -4.35 -9.60
N VAL A 30 0.86 -3.71 -10.30
CA VAL A 30 2.13 -4.34 -10.76
C VAL A 30 3.32 -3.91 -9.89
N PRO A 31 4.40 -4.71 -9.78
CA PRO A 31 5.57 -4.33 -8.99
C PRO A 31 6.30 -3.14 -9.61
N GLY A 32 6.91 -2.30 -8.78
CA GLY A 32 7.68 -1.14 -9.21
C GLY A 32 7.91 -0.11 -8.11
N PHE A 33 7.00 -0.02 -7.15
CA PHE A 33 7.14 0.84 -5.98
C PHE A 33 6.39 0.31 -4.77
N ALA A 34 6.72 0.88 -3.61
CA ALA A 34 6.01 0.74 -2.35
C ALA A 34 5.60 2.13 -1.85
N PHE A 35 4.67 2.17 -0.90
CA PHE A 35 4.18 3.42 -0.34
C PHE A 35 3.98 3.32 1.17
N VAL A 36 4.02 4.47 1.82
CA VAL A 36 3.83 4.63 3.26
C VAL A 36 2.68 5.59 3.50
N ILE A 37 1.72 5.20 4.33
CA ILE A 37 0.62 6.04 4.79
C ILE A 37 0.82 6.25 6.28
N GLY A 38 0.88 7.49 6.77
CA GLY A 38 1.10 7.72 8.19
C GLY A 38 0.85 9.14 8.64
N LYS A 39 1.17 9.40 9.91
CA LYS A 39 0.96 10.71 10.55
C LYS A 39 1.98 11.72 10.05
N LYS A 40 1.52 12.70 9.25
CA LYS A 40 2.34 13.81 8.73
C LYS A 40 3.15 14.48 9.84
N GLN A 41 2.53 14.81 10.97
CA GLN A 41 3.22 15.52 12.07
C GLN A 41 4.42 14.73 12.61
N HIS A 42 4.31 13.40 12.68
CA HIS A 42 5.43 12.55 13.08
C HIS A 42 6.50 12.46 11.98
N LEU A 43 6.12 12.44 10.70
CA LEU A 43 7.10 12.45 9.61
C LEU A 43 7.94 13.72 9.64
N LEU A 44 7.33 14.87 9.92
CA LEU A 44 8.03 16.16 9.97
C LEU A 44 9.11 16.24 11.06
N THR A 45 9.05 15.40 12.10
CA THR A 45 10.11 15.34 13.12
C THR A 45 11.31 14.48 12.70
N CYS A 46 11.25 13.81 11.54
CA CYS A 46 12.28 12.90 11.06
C CYS A 46 13.35 13.56 10.17
N GLN A 47 13.38 14.90 10.09
CA GLN A 47 14.40 15.61 9.31
C GLN A 47 15.82 15.19 9.73
N GLY A 48 16.67 14.86 8.75
CA GLY A 48 18.06 14.47 8.98
C GLY A 48 18.25 13.11 9.68
N GLN A 49 17.18 12.33 9.90
CA GLN A 49 17.29 11.01 10.54
C GLN A 49 17.79 9.93 9.58
N ALA A 50 17.45 10.03 8.28
CA ALA A 50 17.86 9.03 7.31
C ALA A 50 19.35 9.17 6.97
N ARG A 51 20.06 8.04 6.99
CA ARG A 51 21.47 7.95 6.54
C ARG A 51 21.60 7.62 5.05
N SER A 52 20.48 7.41 4.37
CA SER A 52 20.40 7.04 2.96
C SER A 52 19.59 8.07 2.20
N LEU A 53 20.21 8.70 1.20
CA LEU A 53 19.56 9.68 0.34
C LEU A 53 18.30 9.10 -0.33
N VAL A 54 18.42 7.88 -0.88
CA VAL A 54 17.34 7.24 -1.66
C VAL A 54 16.23 6.66 -0.78
N LEU A 55 16.49 6.41 0.51
CA LEU A 55 15.49 5.91 1.48
C LEU A 55 15.00 6.98 2.47
N ASP A 56 15.37 8.24 2.26
CA ASP A 56 14.88 9.35 3.09
C ASP A 56 13.41 9.68 2.76
N LEU A 57 12.50 9.23 3.61
CA LEU A 57 11.07 9.47 3.46
C LEU A 57 10.67 10.92 3.79
N TYR A 58 11.41 11.59 4.70
CA TYR A 58 11.16 12.99 5.05
C TYR A 58 11.44 13.88 3.84
N ASP A 59 12.61 13.71 3.22
CA ASP A 59 13.00 14.50 2.06
C ASP A 59 12.13 14.14 0.84
N GLN A 60 11.80 12.86 0.64
CA GLN A 60 10.89 12.45 -0.43
C GLN A 60 9.53 13.13 -0.30
N TYR A 61 8.95 13.15 0.91
CA TYR A 61 7.68 13.80 1.18
C TYR A 61 7.76 15.32 1.00
N THR A 62 8.76 15.96 1.60
CA THR A 62 8.93 17.42 1.56
C THR A 62 9.12 17.92 0.13
N TYR A 63 9.93 17.22 -0.67
CA TYR A 63 10.11 17.53 -2.08
C TYR A 63 8.80 17.35 -2.86
N MET A 64 8.07 16.25 -2.69
CA MET A 64 6.78 16.03 -3.35
C MET A 64 5.75 17.12 -3.00
N GLU A 65 5.70 17.58 -1.75
CA GLU A 65 4.79 18.66 -1.34
C GLU A 65 5.11 19.99 -2.03
N GLN A 66 6.40 20.31 -2.18
CA GLN A 66 6.90 21.56 -2.77
C GLN A 66 6.84 21.58 -4.29
N SER A 67 7.31 20.50 -4.94
CA SER A 67 7.51 20.45 -6.40
C SER A 67 6.42 19.71 -7.15
N LYS A 68 5.59 18.93 -6.45
CA LYS A 68 4.64 17.96 -7.04
C LYS A 68 5.32 16.85 -7.87
N GLN A 69 6.62 16.63 -7.67
CA GLN A 69 7.41 15.62 -8.37
C GLN A 69 8.09 14.66 -7.40
N PHE A 70 8.51 13.50 -7.90
CA PHE A 70 9.44 12.62 -7.18
C PHE A 70 10.86 13.21 -7.25
N ARG A 71 11.67 13.01 -6.20
CA ARG A 71 13.08 13.46 -6.20
C ARG A 71 13.91 12.85 -7.34
N PHE A 72 13.56 11.62 -7.74
CA PHE A 72 14.23 10.87 -8.80
C PHE A 72 13.20 10.26 -9.75
N THR A 73 13.68 9.70 -10.87
CA THR A 73 12.83 9.10 -11.92
C THR A 73 11.84 8.09 -11.33
N PRO A 74 10.53 8.37 -11.38
CA PRO A 74 9.53 7.44 -10.89
C PRO A 74 9.21 6.36 -11.94
N PRO A 75 8.75 5.16 -11.53
CA PRO A 75 8.33 4.10 -12.44
C PRO A 75 6.93 4.39 -13.00
N THR A 76 6.81 5.39 -13.87
CA THR A 76 5.54 5.98 -14.36
C THR A 76 4.52 4.97 -14.85
N HIS A 77 4.93 3.98 -15.65
CA HIS A 77 4.06 2.91 -16.15
C HIS A 77 3.40 2.12 -15.01
N THR A 78 4.15 1.82 -13.95
CA THR A 78 3.63 1.07 -12.79
C THR A 78 2.73 1.93 -11.92
N ILE A 79 2.94 3.25 -11.88
CA ILE A 79 2.06 4.21 -11.20
C ILE A 79 0.71 4.29 -11.94
N LEU A 80 0.71 4.32 -13.27
CA LEU A 80 -0.52 4.30 -14.07
C LEU A 80 -1.30 2.98 -13.88
N ALA A 81 -0.59 1.85 -13.89
CA ALA A 81 -1.19 0.55 -13.58
C ALA A 81 -1.77 0.50 -12.15
N PHE A 82 -1.08 1.11 -11.18
CA PHE A 82 -1.59 1.20 -9.81
C PHE A 82 -2.85 2.06 -9.71
N LYS A 83 -2.93 3.18 -10.44
CA LYS A 83 -4.17 3.96 -10.55
C LYS A 83 -5.32 3.09 -11.06
N ARG A 84 -5.08 2.31 -12.12
CA ARG A 84 -6.11 1.41 -12.67
C ARG A 84 -6.55 0.36 -11.64
N ALA A 85 -5.62 -0.22 -10.90
CA ALA A 85 -5.91 -1.20 -9.86
C ALA A 85 -6.75 -0.62 -8.70
N LEU A 86 -6.56 0.67 -8.37
CA LEU A 86 -7.42 1.38 -7.41
C LEU A 86 -8.84 1.58 -7.97
N ASP A 87 -8.97 2.02 -9.23
CA ASP A 87 -10.27 2.18 -9.88
C ASP A 87 -11.05 0.84 -9.93
N GLU A 88 -10.35 -0.29 -10.11
CA GLU A 88 -10.91 -1.65 -10.09
C GLU A 88 -11.26 -2.14 -8.68
N LEU A 89 -10.46 -1.79 -7.67
CA LEU A 89 -10.79 -2.05 -6.26
C LEU A 89 -12.10 -1.36 -5.87
N ASP A 90 -12.29 -0.11 -6.28
CA ASP A 90 -13.53 0.62 -6.01
C ASP A 90 -14.72 -0.04 -6.73
N GLN A 91 -14.56 -0.45 -7.99
CA GLN A 91 -15.57 -1.19 -8.75
C GLN A 91 -15.97 -2.52 -8.10
N GLU A 92 -15.03 -3.19 -7.41
CA GLU A 92 -15.27 -4.44 -6.69
C GLU A 92 -16.08 -4.26 -5.39
N GLY A 93 -16.38 -3.02 -4.99
CA GLY A 93 -16.98 -2.70 -3.69
C GLY A 93 -15.94 -2.40 -2.60
N GLY A 94 -14.76 -1.94 -3.01
CA GLY A 94 -13.68 -1.55 -2.13
C GLY A 94 -13.05 -2.71 -1.37
N VAL A 95 -12.39 -2.37 -0.26
CA VAL A 95 -11.68 -3.35 0.58
C VAL A 95 -12.62 -4.44 1.11
N ASP A 96 -13.86 -4.10 1.45
CA ASP A 96 -14.83 -5.07 1.97
C ASP A 96 -15.29 -6.07 0.90
N GLY A 97 -15.51 -5.62 -0.33
CA GLY A 97 -15.83 -6.49 -1.46
C GLY A 97 -14.69 -7.47 -1.72
N ARG A 98 -13.45 -6.95 -1.78
CA ARG A 98 -12.25 -7.76 -1.99
C ARG A 98 -11.97 -8.71 -0.83
N ALA A 99 -12.16 -8.26 0.41
CA ALA A 99 -12.00 -9.09 1.61
C ALA A 99 -12.92 -10.32 1.56
N LYS A 100 -14.19 -10.14 1.20
CA LYS A 100 -15.15 -11.25 1.04
C LYS A 100 -14.70 -12.25 0.00
N ARG A 101 -14.24 -11.79 -1.18
CA ARG A 101 -13.71 -12.68 -2.23
C ARG A 101 -12.49 -13.46 -1.73
N TYR A 102 -11.56 -12.79 -1.05
CA TYR A 102 -10.34 -13.41 -0.53
C TYR A 102 -10.65 -14.45 0.55
N GLU A 103 -11.59 -14.15 1.45
CA GLU A 103 -12.04 -15.05 2.50
C GLU A 103 -12.71 -16.30 1.91
N ALA A 104 -13.61 -16.13 0.94
CA ALA A 104 -14.28 -17.24 0.26
C ALA A 104 -13.27 -18.17 -0.44
N ASN A 105 -12.31 -17.60 -1.17
CA ASN A 105 -11.24 -18.36 -1.83
C ASN A 105 -10.35 -19.07 -0.81
N ASN A 106 -9.97 -18.40 0.28
CA ASN A 106 -9.15 -19.00 1.33
C ASN A 106 -9.85 -20.19 1.99
N LYS A 107 -11.14 -20.04 2.32
CA LYS A 107 -11.96 -21.10 2.90
C LYS A 107 -12.03 -22.30 1.96
N LEU A 108 -12.36 -22.07 0.69
CA LEU A 108 -12.46 -23.13 -0.31
C LEU A 108 -11.14 -23.89 -0.47
N ILE A 109 -10.02 -23.17 -0.62
CA ILE A 109 -8.69 -23.80 -0.75
C ILE A 109 -8.39 -24.64 0.48
N ARG A 110 -8.59 -24.11 1.70
CA ARG A 110 -8.33 -24.86 2.94
C ARG A 110 -9.20 -26.12 3.04
N GLU A 111 -10.47 -26.03 2.69
CA GLU A 111 -11.39 -27.18 2.68
C GLU A 111 -10.93 -28.25 1.70
N LYS A 112 -10.56 -27.87 0.47
CA LYS A 112 -10.09 -28.81 -0.55
C LYS A 112 -8.73 -29.41 -0.22
N MET A 113 -7.78 -28.61 0.27
CA MET A 113 -6.47 -29.12 0.67
C MET A 113 -6.57 -30.18 1.76
N LYS A 114 -7.48 -30.02 2.75
CA LYS A 114 -7.72 -31.07 3.76
C LYS A 114 -8.17 -32.41 3.17
N THR A 115 -8.81 -32.42 2.00
CA THR A 115 -9.21 -33.67 1.33
C THR A 115 -8.05 -34.37 0.63
N LEU A 116 -6.90 -33.70 0.50
CA LEU A 116 -5.70 -34.22 -0.16
C LEU A 116 -4.62 -34.75 0.82
N GLY A 117 -4.86 -34.66 2.14
CA GLY A 117 -3.88 -34.98 3.19
C GLY A 117 -3.06 -33.79 3.64
#